data_AF-A0A9P1CII6-F1
#
_entry.id   AF-A0A9P1CII6-F1
#
_cell.length_a   1.000
_cell.length_b   1.000
_cell.length_c   1.000
_cell.angle_alpha   90.00
_cell.angle_beta   90.00
_cell.angle_gamma   90.00
#
_symmetry.space_group_name_H-M   'P 1'
#
loop_
_entity.id
_entity.type
_entity.pdbx_description
1 polymer ?
#
loop_
_entity_poly.entity_id
_entity_poly.type
_entity_poly.pdbx_seq_one_letter_code
_entity_poly.pdbx_strand_id
1 'polypeptide(L)'
;MELPGVKHFLSKTSLVSLGSYCAVANMIQKLGLREAAGPFDWIRSNGQGVTHLLRNGFQDFLDWEERVHDVAGLQVFPTTWGGSFWHHDISDPQVRQTFDRRKQRFLQMRNENLLFIRVVNGTQEVAQIPDLYSALHGRFAAVGRVLLLVLIDMQDSEREVRTQDLGSNVIFACVHHGAWEAPVGGCLPEEQARERLHLASDAYATALSRALYLWCGYVSVSPMAYPTVASLSQQLVPWSCPDAKYDSYQPYRSMPTTAVAATLQATLPSIAPTIPALQAVNLRPLHPSRITQVVR
;
A
#
# COMPACT_ATOMS: atom_id res chain seq x y z
N MET A 1 12.08 13.78 16.55
CA MET A 1 11.97 14.95 15.65
C MET A 1 12.36 16.25 16.35
N GLU A 2 13.30 16.23 17.30
CA GLU A 2 13.57 17.39 18.17
C GLU A 2 14.65 18.35 17.66
N LEU A 3 15.39 17.97 16.61
CA LEU A 3 16.45 18.82 16.07
C LEU A 3 15.85 20.11 15.47
N PRO A 4 16.41 21.30 15.79
CA PRO A 4 15.87 22.59 15.33
C PRO A 4 15.67 22.66 13.81
N GLY A 5 16.61 22.14 13.01
CA GLY A 5 16.49 22.15 11.55
C GLY A 5 15.35 21.27 11.04
N VAL A 6 15.08 20.13 11.68
CA VAL A 6 13.95 19.25 11.31
C VAL A 6 12.61 19.93 11.66
N LYS A 7 12.51 20.58 12.82
CA LYS A 7 11.31 21.35 13.20
C LYS A 7 11.04 22.49 12.21
N HIS A 8 12.07 23.25 11.85
CA HIS A 8 11.95 24.34 10.88
C HIS A 8 11.55 23.83 9.49
N PHE A 9 12.13 22.71 9.06
CA PHE A 9 11.75 22.07 7.81
C PHE A 9 10.27 21.67 7.83
N LEU A 10 9.82 20.98 8.89
CA LEU A 10 8.44 20.54 9.02
C LEU A 10 7.45 21.70 9.09
N SER A 11 7.78 22.83 9.72
CA SER A 11 6.89 24.01 9.75
C SER A 11 6.65 24.63 8.37
N LYS A 12 7.46 24.24 7.37
CA LYS A 12 7.42 24.69 5.98
C LYS A 12 7.17 23.53 5.03
N THR A 13 6.58 22.44 5.54
CA THR A 13 6.29 21.23 4.77
C THR A 13 4.85 20.82 4.96
N SER A 14 4.13 20.64 3.85
CA SER A 14 2.85 19.92 3.89
C SER A 14 3.10 18.44 3.65
N LEU A 15 2.71 17.58 4.59
CA LEU A 15 2.81 16.12 4.49
C LEU A 15 1.51 15.53 3.97
N VAL A 16 1.62 14.66 2.95
CA VAL A 16 0.46 14.03 2.32
C VAL A 16 0.68 12.54 2.08
N SER A 17 -0.27 11.72 2.55
CA SER A 17 -0.35 10.31 2.17
C SER A 17 -0.86 10.17 0.73
N LEU A 18 -0.21 9.31 -0.04
CA LEU A 18 -0.68 8.83 -1.35
C LEU A 18 -1.34 7.44 -1.24
N GLY A 19 -1.77 7.05 -0.05
CA GLY A 19 -2.58 5.85 0.18
C GLY A 19 -1.80 4.54 0.14
N SER A 20 -2.42 3.53 -0.45
CA SER A 20 -2.06 2.10 -0.43
C SER A 20 -2.40 1.41 0.88
N TYR A 21 -2.03 2.01 2.01
CA TYR A 21 -2.34 1.47 3.32
C TYR A 21 -2.60 2.58 4.35
N CYS A 22 -3.59 2.36 5.22
CA CYS A 22 -4.02 3.34 6.21
C CYS A 22 -2.97 3.66 7.28
N ALA A 23 -1.95 2.80 7.47
CA ALA A 23 -0.83 3.05 8.36
C ALA A 23 -0.10 4.36 8.07
N VAL A 24 -0.05 4.82 6.81
CA VAL A 24 0.58 6.12 6.49
C VAL A 24 -0.18 7.27 7.14
N ALA A 25 -1.50 7.31 6.96
CA ALA A 25 -2.33 8.35 7.58
C ALA A 25 -2.31 8.24 9.11
N ASN A 26 -2.33 7.02 9.65
CA ASN A 26 -2.21 6.77 11.08
C ASN A 26 -0.87 7.26 11.65
N MET A 27 0.24 6.96 10.98
CA MET A 27 1.57 7.46 11.32
C MET A 27 1.60 9.00 11.35
N ILE A 28 1.19 9.68 10.27
CA ILE A 28 1.20 11.16 10.21
C ILE A 28 0.37 11.75 11.37
N GLN A 29 -0.77 11.13 11.69
CA GLN A 29 -1.62 11.53 12.81
C GLN A 29 -0.96 11.30 14.18
N LYS A 30 -0.40 10.11 14.43
CA LYS A 30 0.31 9.78 15.69
C LYS A 30 1.47 10.72 15.96
N LEU A 31 2.14 11.19 14.91
CA LEU A 31 3.25 12.15 15.02
C LEU A 31 2.79 13.59 15.24
N GLY A 32 1.48 13.87 15.24
CA GLY A 32 0.94 15.22 15.34
C GLY A 32 1.21 16.10 14.12
N LEU A 33 1.58 15.49 12.98
CA LEU A 33 1.93 16.19 11.73
C LEU A 33 0.75 16.32 10.77
N ARG A 34 -0.42 15.79 11.14
CA ARG A 34 -1.60 15.79 10.29
C ARG A 34 -2.38 17.09 10.45
N GLU A 35 -2.23 18.00 9.48
CA GLU A 35 -3.06 19.20 9.39
C GLU A 35 -4.52 18.87 9.00
N ALA A 36 -4.67 17.82 8.20
CA ALA A 36 -5.88 17.59 7.43
C ALA A 36 -5.95 16.16 6.85
N ALA A 37 -7.15 15.66 6.59
CA ALA A 37 -7.33 14.42 5.84
C ALA A 37 -7.11 14.61 4.33
N GLY A 38 -6.21 13.83 3.73
CA GLY A 38 -5.98 13.80 2.28
C GLY A 38 -7.00 12.96 1.51
N PRO A 39 -7.02 13.03 0.16
CA PRO A 39 -7.91 12.22 -0.67
C PRO A 39 -7.59 10.72 -0.56
N PHE A 40 -6.32 10.36 -0.36
CA PHE A 40 -5.89 8.96 -0.25
C PHE A 40 -5.80 8.44 1.19
N ASP A 41 -6.27 9.21 2.17
CA ASP A 41 -6.33 8.71 3.55
C ASP A 41 -7.44 7.68 3.68
N TRP A 42 -7.13 6.56 4.35
CA TRP A 42 -8.09 5.51 4.67
C TRP A 42 -8.68 4.79 3.44
N ILE A 43 -7.95 4.77 2.31
CA ILE A 43 -8.33 4.02 1.10
C ILE A 43 -7.18 3.13 0.62
N ARG A 44 -7.50 2.08 -0.13
CA ARG A 44 -6.51 1.30 -0.88
C ARG A 44 -6.31 1.94 -2.25
N SER A 45 -5.09 1.83 -2.77
CA SER A 45 -4.74 2.36 -4.09
C SER A 45 -3.46 1.70 -4.59
N ASN A 46 -3.36 1.43 -5.89
CA ASN A 46 -2.10 1.06 -6.54
C ASN A 46 -1.40 2.30 -7.14
N GLY A 47 -0.12 2.18 -7.49
CA GLY A 47 0.69 3.30 -7.99
C GLY A 47 0.20 3.87 -9.32
N GLN A 48 -0.27 3.01 -10.23
CA GLN A 48 -0.82 3.41 -11.54
C GLN A 48 -2.08 4.28 -11.37
N GLY A 49 -2.98 3.88 -10.48
CA GLY A 49 -4.21 4.59 -10.18
C GLY A 49 -3.97 5.97 -9.59
N VAL A 50 -3.04 6.09 -8.64
CA VAL A 50 -2.63 7.40 -8.11
C VAL A 50 -2.05 8.28 -9.22
N THR A 51 -1.18 7.71 -10.06
CA THR A 51 -0.57 8.43 -11.20
C THR A 51 -1.63 8.93 -12.19
N HIS A 52 -2.60 8.08 -12.52
CA HIS A 52 -3.74 8.41 -13.38
C HIS A 52 -4.54 9.59 -12.81
N LEU A 53 -4.92 9.53 -11.54
CA LEU A 53 -5.68 10.59 -10.86
C LEU A 53 -4.93 11.94 -10.83
N LEU A 54 -3.61 11.90 -10.62
CA LEU A 54 -2.80 13.11 -10.66
C LEU A 54 -2.80 13.76 -12.04
N ARG A 55 -2.66 12.94 -13.10
CA ARG A 55 -2.63 13.37 -14.50
C ARG A 55 -3.99 13.88 -14.97
N ASN A 56 -5.08 13.22 -14.59
CA ASN A 56 -6.43 13.62 -15.01
C ASN A 56 -7.08 14.67 -14.09
N GLY A 57 -6.46 15.00 -12.94
CA GLY A 57 -7.02 15.96 -11.99
C GLY A 57 -8.18 15.43 -11.16
N PHE A 58 -8.16 14.13 -10.84
CA PHE A 58 -9.15 13.43 -10.01
C PHE A 58 -10.58 13.44 -10.59
N GLN A 59 -10.72 13.45 -11.93
CA GLN A 59 -12.03 13.51 -12.60
C GLN A 59 -12.91 12.31 -12.25
N ASP A 60 -12.33 11.11 -12.22
CA ASP A 60 -13.00 9.83 -11.98
C ASP A 60 -12.71 9.26 -10.57
N PHE A 61 -12.23 10.10 -9.63
CA PHE A 61 -11.80 9.64 -8.30
C PHE A 61 -12.91 8.93 -7.52
N LEU A 62 -14.15 9.39 -7.67
CA LEU A 62 -15.35 8.86 -7.00
C LEU A 62 -16.17 7.98 -7.93
N ASP A 63 -15.59 7.48 -9.03
CA ASP A 63 -16.26 6.53 -9.92
C ASP A 63 -15.91 5.10 -9.44
N TRP A 64 -16.96 4.32 -9.16
CA TRP A 64 -16.84 2.97 -8.64
C TRP A 64 -17.61 1.96 -9.48
N GLU A 65 -17.25 0.69 -9.33
CA GLU A 65 -17.94 -0.41 -9.95
C GLU A 65 -19.30 -0.64 -9.28
N GLU A 66 -20.33 -0.96 -10.06
CA GLU A 66 -21.70 -1.17 -9.53
C GLU A 66 -21.75 -2.22 -8.42
N ARG A 67 -20.84 -3.20 -8.45
CA ARG A 67 -20.74 -4.24 -7.45
C ARG A 67 -19.94 -3.73 -6.23
N VAL A 68 -20.65 -3.51 -5.13
CA VAL A 68 -20.06 -3.38 -3.79
C VAL A 68 -19.66 -4.77 -3.29
N HIS A 69 -18.48 -4.87 -2.69
CA HIS A 69 -17.96 -6.12 -2.14
C HIS A 69 -18.11 -6.11 -0.61
N ASP A 70 -18.51 -7.24 -0.04
CA ASP A 70 -18.38 -7.47 1.40
C ASP A 70 -17.05 -8.19 1.64
N VAL A 71 -16.14 -7.53 2.34
CA VAL A 71 -14.87 -8.12 2.75
C VAL A 71 -14.74 -8.03 4.26
N ALA A 72 -14.87 -9.17 4.93
CA ALA A 72 -14.85 -9.27 6.38
C ALA A 72 -15.88 -8.33 7.07
N GLY A 73 -17.08 -8.21 6.50
CA GLY A 73 -18.15 -7.36 7.04
C GLY A 73 -18.03 -5.87 6.72
N LEU A 74 -17.04 -5.47 5.89
CA LEU A 74 -16.91 -4.12 5.38
C LEU A 74 -17.43 -4.02 3.95
N GLN A 75 -18.23 -2.99 3.68
CA GLN A 75 -18.59 -2.62 2.32
C GLN A 75 -17.41 -1.91 1.65
N VAL A 76 -16.84 -2.58 0.65
CA VAL A 76 -15.75 -2.09 -0.18
C VAL A 76 -16.32 -1.59 -1.49
N PHE A 77 -15.92 -0.39 -1.89
CA PHE A 77 -16.30 0.23 -3.16
C PHE A 77 -15.08 0.25 -4.11
N PRO A 78 -14.96 -0.73 -5.02
CA PRO A 78 -13.90 -0.79 -6.02
C PRO A 78 -13.99 0.35 -7.01
N THR A 79 -12.88 1.02 -7.30
CA THR A 79 -12.87 2.16 -8.23
C THR A 79 -12.42 1.77 -9.63
N THR A 80 -12.81 2.57 -10.62
CA THR A 80 -12.38 2.41 -12.02
C THR A 80 -10.88 2.66 -12.20
N TRP A 81 -10.28 3.50 -11.36
CA TRP A 81 -8.85 3.83 -11.39
C TRP A 81 -7.96 2.81 -10.65
N GLY A 82 -8.52 1.75 -10.06
CA GLY A 82 -7.77 0.62 -9.49
C GLY A 82 -7.48 0.68 -7.99
N GLY A 83 -8.11 1.59 -7.24
CA GLY A 83 -8.15 1.55 -5.78
C GLY A 83 -9.54 1.20 -5.25
N SER A 84 -9.76 1.42 -3.96
CA SER A 84 -11.05 1.15 -3.32
C SER A 84 -11.25 1.89 -2.00
N PHE A 85 -12.52 2.17 -1.67
CA PHE A 85 -12.93 2.80 -0.41
C PHE A 85 -13.44 1.72 0.56
N TRP A 86 -12.86 1.65 1.76
CA TRP A 86 -13.13 0.60 2.76
C TRP A 86 -13.92 1.07 3.97
N HIS A 87 -13.79 2.36 4.31
CA HIS A 87 -14.36 2.96 5.52
C HIS A 87 -15.42 4.01 5.22
N HIS A 88 -15.79 4.16 3.95
CA HIS A 88 -16.59 5.25 3.45
C HIS A 88 -17.55 4.74 2.39
N ASP A 89 -18.85 4.92 2.64
CA ASP A 89 -19.88 4.70 1.64
C ASP A 89 -19.87 5.87 0.65
N ILE A 90 -19.22 5.69 -0.51
CA ILE A 90 -19.14 6.73 -1.54
C ILE A 90 -20.41 6.84 -2.39
N SER A 91 -21.44 6.01 -2.13
CA SER A 91 -22.78 6.23 -2.66
C SER A 91 -23.51 7.36 -1.90
N ASP A 92 -23.13 7.63 -0.65
CA ASP A 92 -23.66 8.75 0.14
C ASP A 92 -23.17 10.11 -0.39
N PRO A 93 -24.09 11.01 -0.81
CA PRO A 93 -23.74 12.36 -1.26
C PRO A 93 -22.89 13.19 -0.27
N GLN A 94 -23.08 13.02 1.04
CA GLN A 94 -22.32 13.75 2.06
C GLN A 94 -20.85 13.27 2.14
N VAL A 95 -20.64 11.97 1.99
CA VAL A 95 -19.31 11.37 1.89
C VAL A 95 -18.60 11.85 0.62
N ARG A 96 -19.31 11.87 -0.52
CA ARG A 96 -18.78 12.40 -1.79
C ARG A 96 -18.36 13.86 -1.67
N GLN A 97 -19.22 14.71 -1.11
CA GLN A 97 -18.91 16.11 -0.87
C GLN A 97 -17.68 16.27 0.04
N THR A 98 -17.53 15.39 1.03
CA THR A 98 -16.35 15.36 1.91
C THR A 98 -15.08 15.06 1.13
N PHE A 99 -15.10 14.07 0.25
CA PHE A 99 -13.94 13.77 -0.61
C PHE A 99 -13.67 14.85 -1.65
N ASP A 100 -14.70 15.52 -2.18
CA ASP A 100 -14.53 16.67 -3.07
C ASP A 100 -13.74 17.79 -2.38
N ARG A 101 -14.07 18.11 -1.12
CA ARG A 101 -13.29 19.08 -0.34
C ARG A 101 -11.85 18.63 -0.11
N ARG A 102 -11.63 17.33 0.17
CA ARG A 102 -10.27 16.77 0.35
C ARG A 102 -9.45 16.86 -0.94
N LYS A 103 -10.04 16.53 -2.10
CA LYS A 103 -9.42 16.69 -3.43
C LYS A 103 -9.06 18.14 -3.72
N GLN A 104 -10.00 19.07 -3.51
CA GLN A 104 -9.77 20.49 -3.78
C GLN A 104 -8.61 21.03 -2.94
N ARG A 105 -8.59 20.72 -1.64
CA ARG A 105 -7.47 21.09 -0.76
C ARG A 105 -6.15 20.49 -1.23
N PHE A 106 -6.13 19.22 -1.63
CA PHE A 106 -4.93 18.58 -2.18
C PHE A 106 -4.41 19.31 -3.43
N LEU A 107 -5.29 19.62 -4.39
CA LEU A 107 -4.92 20.29 -5.65
C LEU A 107 -4.49 21.75 -5.43
N GLN A 108 -5.04 22.41 -4.42
CA GLN A 108 -4.76 23.81 -4.07
C GLN A 108 -3.64 23.96 -3.03
N MET A 109 -3.05 22.86 -2.55
CA MET A 109 -2.01 22.89 -1.53
C MET A 109 -0.78 23.70 -1.97
N ARG A 110 -0.26 24.54 -1.08
CA ARG A 110 0.91 25.39 -1.31
C ARG A 110 1.78 25.38 -0.05
N ASN A 111 3.08 25.13 -0.20
CA ASN A 111 4.06 25.23 0.87
C ASN A 111 5.47 25.26 0.25
N GLU A 112 6.50 25.61 1.03
CA GLU A 112 7.88 25.56 0.53
C GLU A 112 8.27 24.13 0.13
N ASN A 113 7.88 23.14 0.94
CA ASN A 113 8.07 21.72 0.65
C ASN A 113 6.74 20.97 0.64
N LEU A 114 6.56 20.10 -0.35
CA LEU A 114 5.39 19.25 -0.50
C LEU A 114 5.87 17.80 -0.43
N LEU A 115 5.73 17.19 0.75
CA LEU A 115 6.21 15.84 1.04
C LEU A 115 5.09 14.83 0.87
N PHE A 116 5.19 14.04 -0.19
CA PHE A 116 4.30 12.93 -0.46
C PHE A 116 4.88 11.63 0.11
N ILE A 117 4.03 10.79 0.69
CA ILE A 117 4.43 9.51 1.27
C ILE A 117 3.61 8.40 0.62
N ARG A 118 4.29 7.42 0.03
CA ARG A 118 3.69 6.29 -0.68
C ARG A 118 4.22 4.98 -0.12
N VAL A 119 3.33 4.08 0.30
CA VAL A 119 3.66 2.67 0.47
C VAL A 119 3.36 1.95 -0.85
N VAL A 120 4.33 1.25 -1.42
CA VAL A 120 4.12 0.52 -2.68
C VAL A 120 3.29 -0.74 -2.44
N ASN A 121 2.43 -1.15 -3.39
CA ASN A 121 1.59 -2.34 -3.28
C ASN A 121 2.29 -3.62 -3.80
N GLY A 122 3.55 -3.82 -3.41
CA GLY A 122 4.41 -4.90 -3.87
C GLY A 122 5.67 -4.42 -4.60
N THR A 123 6.66 -5.29 -4.74
CA THR A 123 7.96 -4.95 -5.35
C THR A 123 7.82 -4.45 -6.79
N GLN A 124 6.86 -4.99 -7.56
CA GLN A 124 6.66 -4.60 -8.96
C GLN A 124 6.23 -3.13 -9.12
N GLU A 125 5.57 -2.54 -8.12
CA GLU A 125 5.14 -1.14 -8.17
C GLU A 125 6.33 -0.16 -8.09
N VAL A 126 7.49 -0.59 -7.57
CA VAL A 126 8.69 0.27 -7.48
C VAL A 126 9.12 0.78 -8.85
N ALA A 127 8.97 -0.01 -9.91
CA ALA A 127 9.26 0.39 -11.28
C ALA A 127 8.36 1.55 -11.79
N GLN A 128 7.23 1.81 -11.14
CA GLN A 128 6.27 2.86 -11.52
C GLN A 128 6.55 4.20 -10.81
N ILE A 129 7.49 4.23 -9.86
CA ILE A 129 7.80 5.44 -9.07
C ILE A 129 8.29 6.61 -9.94
N PRO A 130 9.10 6.43 -11.00
CA PRO A 130 9.46 7.55 -11.89
C PRO A 130 8.23 8.23 -12.51
N ASP A 131 7.25 7.45 -12.95
CA ASP A 131 6.00 7.97 -13.52
C ASP A 131 5.15 8.72 -12.50
N LEU A 132 5.02 8.16 -11.30
CA LEU A 132 4.31 8.79 -10.18
C LEU A 132 4.97 10.10 -9.78
N TYR A 133 6.29 10.10 -9.62
CA TYR A 133 7.05 11.29 -9.25
C TYR A 133 6.97 12.37 -10.35
N SER A 134 7.04 11.98 -11.62
CA SER A 134 6.82 12.88 -12.75
C SER A 134 5.43 13.53 -12.71
N ALA A 135 4.37 12.76 -12.41
CA ALA A 135 3.01 13.29 -12.28
C ALA A 135 2.87 14.28 -11.09
N LEU A 136 3.48 13.98 -9.95
CA LEU A 136 3.52 14.90 -8.80
C LEU A 136 4.29 16.19 -9.16
N HIS A 137 5.47 16.04 -9.76
CA HIS A 137 6.31 17.16 -10.15
C HIS A 137 5.61 18.07 -11.16
N GLY A 138 5.02 17.50 -12.22
CA GLY A 138 4.27 18.26 -13.22
C GLY A 138 3.08 19.04 -12.63
N ARG A 139 2.48 18.55 -11.55
CA ARG A 139 1.36 19.22 -10.86
C ARG A 139 1.81 20.30 -9.89
N PHE A 140 2.89 20.05 -9.13
CA PHE A 140 3.19 20.81 -7.91
C PHE A 140 4.51 21.58 -7.92
N ALA A 141 5.41 21.36 -8.89
CA ALA A 141 6.74 21.99 -8.88
C ALA A 141 6.69 23.52 -9.00
N ALA A 142 5.63 24.09 -9.59
CA ALA A 142 5.46 25.54 -9.69
C ALA A 142 5.15 26.22 -8.35
N VAL A 143 4.80 25.44 -7.31
CA VAL A 143 4.24 25.97 -6.06
C VAL A 143 4.96 25.50 -4.80
N GLY A 144 5.98 24.66 -4.96
CA GLY A 144 6.78 24.13 -3.86
C GLY A 144 7.75 23.07 -4.34
N ARG A 145 8.73 22.74 -3.50
CA ARG A 145 9.65 21.63 -3.72
C ARG A 145 8.90 20.32 -3.52
N VAL A 146 8.81 19.51 -4.57
CA VAL A 146 8.17 18.18 -4.51
C VAL A 146 9.16 17.16 -3.95
N LEU A 147 8.77 16.51 -2.85
CA LEU A 147 9.52 15.46 -2.19
C LEU A 147 8.67 14.19 -2.13
N LEU A 148 9.30 13.03 -2.28
CA LEU A 148 8.62 11.74 -2.24
C LEU A 148 9.38 10.76 -1.35
N LEU A 149 8.69 10.26 -0.32
CA LEU A 149 9.12 9.10 0.47
C LEU A 149 8.38 7.86 -0.03
N VAL A 150 9.12 6.87 -0.49
CA VAL A 150 8.60 5.58 -0.94
C VAL A 150 8.93 4.51 0.10
N LEU A 151 7.91 3.96 0.74
CA LEU A 151 8.03 2.90 1.73
C LEU A 151 7.89 1.54 1.03
N ILE A 152 8.86 0.66 1.22
CA ILE A 152 8.94 -0.66 0.60
C ILE A 152 8.93 -1.72 1.71
N ASP A 153 7.80 -2.39 1.91
CA ASP A 153 7.63 -3.41 2.93
C ASP A 153 8.39 -4.71 2.65
N MET A 154 8.38 -5.61 3.63
CA MET A 154 8.84 -7.00 3.54
C MET A 154 10.33 -7.19 3.21
N GLN A 155 11.18 -6.20 3.51
CA GLN A 155 12.62 -6.27 3.24
C GLN A 155 13.40 -6.95 4.39
N ASP A 156 14.59 -7.51 4.10
CA ASP A 156 15.46 -8.15 5.10
C ASP A 156 16.24 -7.17 5.96
N SER A 157 16.31 -5.90 5.55
CA SER A 157 17.01 -4.87 6.30
C SER A 157 16.32 -3.52 6.13
N GLU A 158 16.35 -2.73 7.21
CA GLU A 158 15.96 -1.34 7.16
C GLU A 158 17.08 -0.51 6.54
N ARG A 159 16.76 0.29 5.52
CA ARG A 159 17.73 1.17 4.88
C ARG A 159 17.06 2.25 4.04
N GLU A 160 17.70 3.41 3.98
CA GLU A 160 17.37 4.48 3.05
C GLU A 160 18.20 4.35 1.79
N VAL A 161 17.54 4.54 0.66
CA VAL A 161 18.09 4.38 -0.67
C VAL A 161 17.73 5.60 -1.51
N ARG A 162 18.69 6.05 -2.33
CA ARG A 162 18.49 7.04 -3.39
C ARG A 162 18.83 6.44 -4.74
N THR A 163 18.21 6.98 -5.78
CA THR A 163 18.56 6.65 -7.16
C THR A 163 19.04 7.91 -7.88
N GLN A 164 20.06 7.77 -8.73
CA GLN A 164 20.66 8.93 -9.40
C GLN A 164 19.68 9.57 -10.39
N ASP A 165 18.87 8.76 -11.06
CA ASP A 165 17.84 9.19 -12.03
C ASP A 165 16.70 10.02 -11.42
N LEU A 166 16.34 9.83 -10.15
CA LEU A 166 15.31 10.62 -9.45
C LEU A 166 15.88 11.71 -8.53
N GLY A 167 17.19 11.70 -8.30
CA GLY A 167 17.88 12.70 -7.49
C GLY A 167 17.57 12.63 -5.99
N SER A 168 17.88 13.72 -5.28
CA SER A 168 17.82 13.76 -3.81
C SER A 168 16.42 14.03 -3.23
N ASN A 169 15.44 14.36 -4.07
CA ASN A 169 14.06 14.64 -3.65
C ASN A 169 13.23 13.36 -3.44
N VAL A 170 13.71 12.22 -3.94
CA VAL A 170 13.07 10.92 -3.76
C VAL A 170 13.93 10.06 -2.86
N ILE A 171 13.33 9.53 -1.79
CA ILE A 171 13.97 8.57 -0.89
C ILE A 171 13.11 7.32 -0.87
N PHE A 172 13.75 6.17 -1.10
CA PHE A 172 13.15 4.86 -0.88
C PHE A 172 13.59 4.37 0.50
N ALA A 173 12.65 3.93 1.33
CA ALA A 173 12.94 3.35 2.63
C ALA A 173 12.47 1.90 2.64
N CYS A 174 13.42 0.98 2.81
CA CYS A 174 13.14 -0.43 3.01
C CYS A 174 12.65 -0.64 4.45
N VAL A 175 11.49 -1.25 4.59
CA VAL A 175 10.85 -1.56 5.87
C VAL A 175 11.00 -3.06 6.12
N HIS A 176 11.53 -3.39 7.31
CA HIS A 176 11.82 -4.76 7.68
C HIS A 176 10.53 -5.61 7.75
N HIS A 177 10.58 -6.85 7.27
CA HIS A 177 9.43 -7.78 7.30
C HIS A 177 8.89 -8.04 8.72
N GLY A 178 9.71 -7.84 9.75
CA GLY A 178 9.30 -7.91 11.16
C GLY A 178 8.15 -6.97 11.52
N ALA A 179 7.92 -5.88 10.80
CA ALA A 179 6.73 -5.03 10.99
C ALA A 179 5.40 -5.75 10.65
N TRP A 180 5.49 -6.87 9.94
CA TRP A 180 4.35 -7.64 9.42
C TRP A 180 4.32 -9.08 9.95
N GLU A 181 5.48 -9.68 10.19
CA GLU A 181 5.62 -11.08 10.61
C GLU A 181 5.82 -11.23 12.13
N ALA A 182 5.88 -10.13 12.89
CA ALA A 182 5.96 -10.20 14.34
C ALA A 182 4.83 -11.07 14.90
N PRO A 183 5.12 -12.00 15.85
CA PRO A 183 4.09 -12.81 16.47
C PRO A 183 3.07 -11.93 17.17
N VAL A 184 1.84 -11.94 16.66
CA VAL A 184 0.70 -11.30 17.29
C VAL A 184 -0.01 -12.39 18.09
N GLY A 185 0.42 -12.60 19.33
CA GLY A 185 0.01 -13.76 20.13
C GLY A 185 -1.47 -13.74 20.52
N GLY A 186 -2.12 -14.91 20.49
CA GLY A 186 -3.31 -15.27 21.28
C GLY A 186 -4.60 -14.43 21.13
N CYS A 187 -4.63 -13.46 20.21
CA CYS A 187 -5.72 -12.48 20.08
C CYS A 187 -6.61 -12.76 18.85
N LEU A 188 -7.79 -12.14 18.85
CA LEU A 188 -8.75 -12.26 17.75
C LEU A 188 -8.19 -11.65 16.45
N PRO A 189 -8.58 -12.11 15.25
CA PRO A 189 -8.05 -11.60 13.98
C PRO A 189 -8.08 -10.07 13.83
N GLU A 190 -9.13 -9.41 14.33
CA GLU A 190 -9.25 -7.94 14.30
C GLU A 190 -8.19 -7.25 15.17
N GLU A 191 -7.91 -7.80 16.35
CA GLU A 191 -6.86 -7.29 17.23
C GLU A 191 -5.48 -7.46 16.60
N GLN A 192 -5.26 -8.58 15.90
CA GLN A 192 -4.04 -8.81 15.14
C GLN A 192 -3.87 -7.80 14.01
N ALA A 193 -4.95 -7.50 13.28
CA ALA A 193 -4.94 -6.50 12.21
C ALA A 193 -4.63 -5.09 12.75
N ARG A 194 -5.23 -4.72 13.89
CA ARG A 194 -4.96 -3.45 14.57
C ARG A 194 -3.51 -3.36 15.05
N GLU A 195 -2.98 -4.42 15.64
CA GLU A 195 -1.59 -4.43 16.10
C GLU A 195 -0.61 -4.32 14.92
N ARG A 196 -0.86 -5.03 13.82
CA ARG A 196 -0.07 -4.87 12.57
C ARG A 196 -0.12 -3.45 12.03
N LEU A 197 -1.28 -2.80 12.08
CA LEU A 197 -1.41 -1.39 11.73
C LEU A 197 -0.52 -0.50 12.61
N HIS A 198 -0.47 -0.76 13.93
CA HIS A 198 0.40 0.00 14.84
C HIS A 198 1.89 -0.23 14.53
N LEU A 199 2.33 -1.49 14.41
CA LEU A 199 3.71 -1.84 14.12
C LEU A 199 4.19 -1.26 12.78
N ALA A 200 3.39 -1.39 11.72
CA ALA A 200 3.70 -0.79 10.42
C ALA A 200 3.79 0.74 10.50
N SER A 201 2.85 1.39 11.22
CA SER A 201 2.87 2.85 11.40
C SER A 201 4.13 3.33 12.12
N ASP A 202 4.60 2.58 13.12
CA ASP A 202 5.79 2.94 13.90
C ASP A 202 7.08 2.73 13.07
N ALA A 203 7.13 1.67 12.25
CA ALA A 203 8.20 1.46 11.28
C ALA A 203 8.24 2.59 10.23
N TYR A 204 7.07 3.02 9.74
CA TYR A 204 6.97 4.14 8.79
C TYR A 204 7.39 5.46 9.44
N ALA A 205 7.05 5.70 10.71
CA ALA A 205 7.51 6.87 11.45
C ALA A 205 9.04 6.92 11.53
N THR A 206 9.67 5.77 11.75
CA THR A 206 11.13 5.63 11.77
C THR A 206 11.74 5.97 10.41
N ALA A 207 11.18 5.42 9.33
CA ALA A 207 11.60 5.72 7.96
C ALA A 207 11.44 7.21 7.60
N LEU A 208 10.29 7.81 7.94
CA LEU A 208 10.04 9.24 7.74
C LEU A 208 11.04 10.09 8.51
N SER A 209 11.32 9.75 9.77
CA SER A 209 12.33 10.44 10.57
C SER A 209 13.69 10.41 9.86
N ARG A 210 14.17 9.25 9.44
CA ARG A 210 15.46 9.14 8.73
C ARG A 210 15.47 9.93 7.41
N ALA A 211 14.38 9.90 6.64
CA ALA A 211 14.25 10.69 5.42
C ALA A 211 14.31 12.21 5.66
N LEU A 212 13.64 12.71 6.71
CA LEU A 212 13.69 14.11 7.11
C LEU A 212 15.11 14.55 7.50
N TYR A 213 15.84 13.70 8.21
CA TYR A 213 17.24 13.96 8.57
C TYR A 213 18.11 14.06 7.30
N LEU A 214 17.91 13.16 6.34
CA LEU A 214 18.61 13.19 5.05
C LEU A 214 18.31 14.44 4.22
N TRP A 215 17.07 14.96 4.23
CA TRP A 215 16.73 16.20 3.53
C TRP A 215 17.21 17.46 4.26
N CYS A 216 17.33 17.41 5.58
CA CYS A 216 17.87 18.50 6.40
C CYS A 216 19.41 18.50 6.48
N GLY A 217 20.09 17.51 5.89
CA GLY A 217 21.56 17.39 5.92
C GLY A 217 22.12 16.83 7.23
N TYR A 218 21.29 16.28 8.11
CA TYR A 218 21.71 15.61 9.35
C TYR A 218 22.03 14.14 9.08
N VAL A 219 23.12 13.89 8.36
CA VAL A 219 23.48 12.53 7.94
C VAL A 219 24.57 11.95 8.83
N SER A 220 24.24 10.91 9.60
CA SER A 220 25.26 10.06 10.26
C SER A 220 25.71 8.89 9.37
N VAL A 221 24.82 8.41 8.49
CA VAL A 221 25.07 7.34 7.53
C VAL A 221 24.51 7.73 6.17
N SER A 222 25.35 7.73 5.14
CA SER A 222 24.91 8.03 3.77
C SER A 222 23.92 6.96 3.28
N PRO A 223 22.81 7.35 2.63
CA PRO A 223 21.89 6.39 2.05
C PRO A 223 22.60 5.60 0.95
N MET A 224 22.19 4.34 0.75
CA MET A 224 22.69 3.57 -0.38
C MET A 224 22.28 4.25 -1.68
N ALA A 225 23.14 4.19 -2.69
CA ALA A 225 22.89 4.82 -3.98
C ALA A 225 22.87 3.76 -5.09
N TYR A 226 21.84 3.81 -5.91
CA TYR A 226 21.75 3.02 -7.14
C TYR A 226 21.70 3.94 -8.36
N PRO A 227 22.22 3.52 -9.53
CA PRO A 227 22.14 4.33 -10.74
C PRO A 227 20.69 4.64 -11.13
N THR A 228 19.80 3.65 -11.07
CA THR A 228 18.40 3.78 -11.50
C THR A 228 17.43 3.06 -10.58
N VAL A 229 16.15 3.43 -10.66
CA VAL A 229 15.06 2.67 -9.99
C VAL A 229 15.01 1.21 -10.44
N ALA A 230 15.33 0.92 -11.70
CA ALA A 230 15.41 -0.45 -12.21
C ALA A 230 16.50 -1.25 -11.49
N SER A 231 17.69 -0.67 -11.31
CA SER A 231 18.78 -1.32 -10.57
C SER A 231 18.48 -1.53 -9.09
N LEU A 232 17.77 -0.58 -8.46
CA LEU A 232 17.25 -0.76 -7.10
C LEU A 232 16.27 -1.94 -7.05
N SER A 233 15.32 -2.02 -7.99
CA SER A 233 14.27 -3.05 -8.00
C SER A 233 14.84 -4.48 -8.03
N GLN A 234 16.00 -4.67 -8.67
CA GLN A 234 16.70 -5.97 -8.72
C GLN A 234 17.31 -6.39 -7.37
N GLN A 235 17.45 -5.48 -6.42
CA GLN A 235 18.08 -5.69 -5.11
C GLN A 235 17.06 -5.80 -3.97
N LEU A 236 15.77 -5.67 -4.29
CA LEU A 236 14.70 -5.78 -3.32
C LEU A 236 14.30 -7.24 -3.14
N VAL A 237 13.91 -7.59 -1.92
CA VAL A 237 13.24 -8.87 -1.66
C VAL A 237 11.91 -8.87 -2.43
N PRO A 238 11.63 -9.86 -3.28
CA PRO A 238 10.36 -9.96 -3.99
C PRO A 238 9.20 -10.20 -3.02
N TRP A 239 8.22 -9.31 -3.04
CA TRP A 239 7.00 -9.42 -2.25
C TRP A 239 5.82 -8.84 -3.03
N SER A 240 4.64 -9.26 -2.64
CA SER A 240 3.38 -8.87 -3.27
C SER A 240 2.36 -8.50 -2.21
N CYS A 241 1.43 -7.64 -2.59
CA CYS A 241 0.23 -7.37 -1.82
C CYS A 241 -0.97 -7.76 -2.69
N PRO A 242 -2.06 -8.28 -2.11
CA PRO A 242 -3.32 -8.47 -2.82
C PRO A 242 -3.82 -7.19 -3.51
N ASP A 243 -4.76 -7.36 -4.44
CA ASP A 243 -5.23 -6.30 -5.32
C ASP A 243 -5.81 -5.16 -4.48
N ALA A 244 -5.28 -3.95 -4.64
CA ALA A 244 -5.75 -2.77 -3.93
C ALA A 244 -7.22 -2.44 -4.22
N LYS A 245 -7.80 -3.02 -5.28
CA LYS A 245 -9.19 -2.81 -5.64
C LYS A 245 -10.16 -3.68 -4.85
N TYR A 246 -9.78 -4.90 -4.49
CA TYR A 246 -10.71 -5.90 -3.92
C TYR A 246 -10.30 -6.40 -2.54
N ASP A 247 -9.01 -6.36 -2.25
CA ASP A 247 -8.45 -7.03 -1.08
C ASP A 247 -7.96 -6.04 -0.04
N SER A 248 -7.80 -6.50 1.20
CA SER A 248 -7.18 -5.71 2.28
C SER A 248 -5.65 -5.74 2.17
N TYR A 249 -4.96 -4.80 2.83
CA TYR A 249 -3.51 -4.69 2.68
C TYR A 249 -2.84 -5.78 3.51
N GLN A 250 -2.35 -6.81 2.83
CA GLN A 250 -1.75 -7.99 3.45
C GLN A 250 -0.49 -8.37 2.67
N PRO A 251 0.64 -7.71 2.93
CA PRO A 251 1.87 -7.96 2.20
C PRO A 251 2.41 -9.34 2.55
N TYR A 252 2.94 -10.05 1.55
CA TYR A 252 3.56 -11.35 1.72
C TYR A 252 4.79 -11.49 0.82
N ARG A 253 5.82 -12.19 1.30
CA ARG A 253 7.01 -12.50 0.49
C ARG A 253 6.64 -13.51 -0.58
N SER A 254 7.07 -13.24 -1.80
CA SER A 254 6.97 -14.25 -2.85
C SER A 254 8.01 -15.32 -2.58
N MET A 255 7.60 -16.58 -2.46
CA MET A 255 8.56 -17.69 -2.43
C MET A 255 9.38 -17.65 -3.72
N PRO A 256 10.71 -17.88 -3.66
CA PRO A 256 11.50 -18.03 -4.88
C PRO A 256 10.86 -19.12 -5.74
N THR A 257 10.54 -18.81 -7.00
CA THR A 257 9.85 -19.72 -7.93
C THR A 257 10.58 -21.06 -8.08
N THR A 258 11.89 -21.08 -7.84
CA THR A 258 12.75 -22.28 -7.84
C THR A 258 12.45 -23.25 -6.69
N ALA A 259 11.94 -22.79 -5.53
CA ALA A 259 11.61 -23.66 -4.41
C ALA A 259 10.33 -24.47 -4.66
N VAL A 260 9.34 -23.89 -5.34
CA VAL A 260 8.04 -24.55 -5.61
C VAL A 260 8.21 -25.72 -6.59
N ALA A 261 9.08 -25.58 -7.59
CA ALA A 261 9.39 -26.66 -8.53
C ALA A 261 10.09 -27.86 -7.85
N ALA A 262 11.00 -27.59 -6.90
CA ALA A 262 11.71 -28.64 -6.16
C ALA A 262 10.79 -29.38 -5.18
N THR A 263 9.87 -28.68 -4.50
CA THR A 263 8.92 -29.31 -3.58
C THR A 263 7.86 -30.15 -4.30
N LEU A 264 7.41 -29.72 -5.49
CA LEU A 264 6.48 -30.52 -6.31
C LEU A 264 7.16 -31.75 -6.94
N GLN A 265 8.44 -31.68 -7.30
CA GLN A 265 9.19 -32.86 -7.76
C GLN A 265 9.50 -33.85 -6.63
N ALA A 266 9.64 -33.39 -5.38
CA ALA A 266 9.93 -34.25 -4.25
C ALA A 266 8.70 -34.96 -3.64
N THR A 267 7.47 -34.61 -4.04
CA THR A 267 6.23 -35.14 -3.45
C THR A 267 5.35 -35.97 -4.39
N LEU A 268 5.75 -36.20 -5.64
CA LEU A 268 5.07 -37.15 -6.52
C LEU A 268 5.74 -38.54 -6.41
N PRO A 269 5.16 -39.52 -5.70
CA PRO A 269 5.58 -40.90 -5.86
C PRO A 269 5.33 -41.33 -7.30
N SER A 270 6.34 -41.97 -7.91
CA SER A 270 6.20 -42.61 -9.22
C SER A 270 5.18 -43.73 -9.12
N ILE A 271 3.93 -43.45 -9.47
CA ILE A 271 2.87 -44.46 -9.60
C ILE A 271 2.85 -44.88 -11.06
N ALA A 272 3.39 -46.08 -11.33
CA ALA A 272 3.18 -46.75 -12.62
C ALA A 272 1.67 -47.04 -12.78
N PRO A 273 1.10 -46.85 -13.99
CA PRO A 273 -0.33 -47.02 -14.18
C PRO A 273 -0.69 -48.51 -14.27
N THR A 274 -1.25 -49.06 -13.19
CA THR A 274 -2.02 -50.31 -13.25
C THR A 274 -3.50 -49.93 -13.30
N ILE A 275 -4.12 -50.04 -14.47
CA ILE A 275 -5.55 -49.78 -14.67
C ILE A 275 -6.32 -51.08 -14.39
N PRO A 276 -7.18 -51.15 -13.36
CA PRO A 276 -8.20 -52.19 -13.28
C PRO A 276 -9.49 -51.71 -13.96
N ALA A 277 -10.12 -52.59 -14.73
CA ALA A 277 -11.40 -52.32 -15.38
C ALA A 277 -12.50 -52.03 -14.34
N LEU A 278 -13.14 -50.86 -14.45
CA LEU A 278 -14.30 -50.47 -13.66
C LEU A 278 -15.57 -51.17 -14.19
N GLN A 279 -16.21 -51.96 -13.34
CA GLN A 279 -17.59 -52.42 -13.54
C GLN A 279 -18.56 -51.29 -13.18
N ALA A 280 -19.58 -51.12 -14.02
CA ALA A 280 -20.61 -50.09 -13.88
C ALA A 280 -21.48 -50.32 -12.64
N VAL A 281 -21.53 -49.32 -11.74
CA VAL A 281 -22.49 -49.26 -10.64
C VAL A 281 -23.69 -48.42 -11.07
N ASN A 282 -24.85 -49.05 -11.08
CA ASN A 282 -26.15 -48.42 -11.33
C ASN A 282 -26.53 -47.50 -10.16
N LEU A 283 -26.63 -46.18 -10.41
CA LEU A 283 -27.15 -45.21 -9.47
C LEU A 283 -28.64 -44.94 -9.77
N ARG A 284 -29.51 -45.25 -8.80
CA ARG A 284 -30.92 -44.82 -8.82
C ARG A 284 -31.03 -43.37 -8.31
N PRO A 285 -31.95 -42.55 -8.85
CA PRO A 285 -32.14 -41.18 -8.42
C PRO A 285 -32.88 -41.09 -7.08
N LEU A 286 -32.39 -40.23 -6.18
CA LEU A 286 -33.07 -39.85 -4.94
C LEU A 286 -33.99 -38.65 -5.19
N HIS A 287 -35.22 -38.79 -4.73
CA HIS A 287 -36.32 -37.81 -4.82
C HIS A 287 -36.20 -36.74 -3.71
N PRO A 288 -36.54 -35.46 -3.96
CA PRO A 288 -36.44 -34.41 -2.95
C PRO A 288 -37.69 -34.38 -2.05
N SER A 289 -37.50 -34.15 -0.74
CA SER A 289 -38.59 -33.83 0.17
C SER A 289 -38.13 -33.04 1.41
N ARG A 290 -38.80 -31.90 1.56
CA ARG A 290 -39.20 -31.19 2.80
C ARG A 290 -38.20 -30.24 3.48
N ILE A 291 -38.40 -28.98 3.11
CA ILE A 291 -38.25 -27.78 3.93
C ILE A 291 -39.42 -27.73 4.94
N THR A 292 -39.14 -27.57 6.23
CA THR A 292 -40.02 -26.84 7.15
C THR A 292 -39.22 -26.23 8.32
N GLN A 293 -39.45 -24.93 8.50
CA GLN A 293 -39.24 -23.99 9.61
C GLN A 293 -38.99 -24.58 11.02
N VAL A 294 -38.20 -23.87 11.84
CA VAL A 294 -38.66 -23.04 12.99
C VAL A 294 -37.50 -22.15 13.45
N VAL A 295 -37.71 -20.82 13.48
CA VAL A 295 -36.94 -19.88 14.32
C VAL A 295 -37.96 -19.08 15.12
N ARG A 296 -37.76 -19.07 16.44
CA ARG A 296 -38.17 -18.02 17.37
C ARG A 296 -36.91 -17.35 17.88
#